data_AF-A0A926JIS3-F1
#
_entry.id   AF-A0A926JIS3-F1
#
_cell.length_a   1.000
_cell.length_b   1.000
_cell.length_c   1.000
_cell.angle_alpha   90.00
_cell.angle_beta   90.00
_cell.angle_gamma   90.00
#
_symmetry.space_group_name_H-M   'P 1'
#
loop_
_entity.id
_entity.type
_entity.pdbx_description
1 polymer ?
#
loop_
_entity_poly.entity_id
_entity_poly.type
_entity_poly.pdbx_seq_one_letter_code
_entity_poly.pdbx_strand_id
1 'polypeptide(L)'
;MLHPGPCGPWPFEPSCCSSADDADQAEIDRWRSVATTILFNLSGRRWGPSCPYTVRPCRRSCLESSPVSFQAGASTGGWIPYIGTDGAWRNASVCGCKSDCSCGELCEVRLEGPVHDIMAVELDGQTLPADAYRVDAGGLLVRTDGGCWPDCQDMAAPCGEPGTFCVTYRIGMPLDEAAIAAFSELVCHYLKGCGGGCGCKASSNKNLTRVQRQGVELEFADPTLLYSEMRTGLPLVDAWLVSVNPYRQTSPSRVYSPDFKRPRFQVWP
;
A
#
# COMPACT_ATOMS: atom_id res chain seq x y z
N MET A 1 -13.37 4.23 1.99
CA MET A 1 -12.44 3.71 3.00
C MET A 1 -11.24 4.61 3.03
N LEU A 2 -10.90 5.07 4.22
CA LEU A 2 -9.63 5.73 4.50
C LEU A 2 -8.56 4.68 4.20
N HIS A 3 -7.69 4.94 3.23
CA HIS A 3 -6.51 4.10 3.05
C HIS A 3 -5.67 4.27 4.33
N PRO A 4 -5.42 3.19 5.10
CA PRO A 4 -4.62 3.29 6.32
C PRO A 4 -3.28 3.93 5.97
N GLY A 5 -3.00 5.09 6.57
CA GLY A 5 -1.72 5.75 6.38
C GLY A 5 -0.57 4.92 6.98
N PRO A 6 0.68 5.35 6.79
CA PRO A 6 1.82 4.73 7.45
C PRO A 6 1.75 4.94 8.98
N CYS A 7 2.00 3.90 9.77
CA CYS A 7 2.12 3.98 11.25
C CYS A 7 3.56 4.19 11.73
N GLY A 8 4.54 3.93 10.88
CA GLY A 8 5.95 3.96 11.22
C GLY A 8 6.77 4.63 10.12
N PRO A 9 7.99 5.09 10.45
CA PRO A 9 8.87 5.71 9.49
C PRO A 9 9.32 4.71 8.41
N TRP A 10 9.53 5.21 7.19
CA TRP A 10 10.18 4.44 6.14
C TRP A 10 11.66 4.11 6.50
N PRO A 11 12.26 3.09 5.84
CA PRO A 11 13.67 2.77 6.00
C PRO A 11 14.55 3.98 5.68
N PHE A 12 15.53 4.25 6.54
CA PHE A 12 16.41 5.41 6.44
C PHE A 12 17.85 4.95 6.20
N GLU A 13 18.50 5.50 5.18
CA GLU A 13 19.91 5.26 4.88
C GLU A 13 20.72 6.55 5.14
N PRO A 14 21.43 6.64 6.28
CA PRO A 14 22.17 7.85 6.65
C PRO A 14 23.49 8.04 5.89
N SER A 15 23.83 7.17 4.94
CA SER A 15 25.16 7.13 4.29
C SER A 15 25.59 8.46 3.66
N CYS A 16 24.64 9.27 3.19
CA CYS A 16 24.88 10.59 2.59
C CYS A 16 24.50 11.75 3.53
N CYS A 17 24.33 11.47 4.83
CA CYS A 17 23.68 12.34 5.81
C CYS A 17 24.61 12.76 6.95
N SER A 18 25.62 13.58 6.67
CA SER A 18 26.54 14.04 7.74
C SER A 18 25.84 14.76 8.90
N SER A 19 24.65 15.33 8.67
CA SER A 19 23.83 15.96 9.71
C SER A 19 23.14 14.97 10.64
N ALA A 20 23.07 13.68 10.30
CA ALA A 20 22.56 12.65 11.18
C ALA A 20 23.59 12.23 12.23
N ASP A 21 24.90 12.40 11.96
CA ASP A 21 25.97 12.04 12.88
C ASP A 21 25.95 12.88 14.17
N ASP A 22 25.53 14.14 14.05
CA ASP A 22 25.49 15.12 15.14
C ASP A 22 24.09 15.26 15.80
N ALA A 23 23.07 14.55 15.30
CA ALA A 23 21.69 14.70 15.73
C ALA A 23 21.26 13.62 16.73
N ASP A 24 20.41 14.01 17.69
CA ASP A 24 19.83 13.06 18.65
C ASP A 24 18.87 12.08 17.94
N GLN A 25 18.85 10.82 18.39
CA GLN A 25 17.98 9.79 17.80
C GLN A 25 16.49 10.17 17.80
N ALA A 26 16.03 10.88 18.85
CA ALA A 26 14.66 11.36 18.93
C ALA A 26 14.33 12.41 17.85
N GLU A 27 15.30 13.24 17.47
CA GLU A 27 15.15 14.21 16.38
C GLU A 27 15.11 13.51 15.03
N ILE A 28 16.00 12.53 14.82
CA ILE A 28 16.01 11.69 13.62
C ILE A 28 14.65 11.00 13.43
N ASP A 29 14.12 10.35 14.47
CA ASP A 29 12.86 9.61 14.39
C ASP A 29 11.65 10.52 14.16
N ARG A 30 11.67 11.73 14.73
CA ARG A 30 10.67 12.76 14.45
C ARG A 30 10.67 13.14 12.97
N TRP A 31 11.83 13.48 12.40
CA TRP A 31 11.92 13.90 11.00
C TRP A 31 11.64 12.78 10.02
N ARG A 32 12.02 11.54 10.36
CA ARG A 32 11.62 10.34 9.60
C ARG A 32 10.10 10.19 9.54
N SER A 33 9.39 10.41 10.65
CA SER A 33 7.93 10.32 10.70
C SER A 33 7.25 11.41 9.85
N VAL A 34 7.79 12.64 9.90
CA VAL A 34 7.32 13.78 9.07
C VAL A 34 7.55 13.51 7.59
N ALA A 35 8.78 13.15 7.21
CA ALA A 35 9.15 12.83 5.83
C ALA A 35 8.30 11.70 5.26
N THR A 36 8.04 10.66 6.06
CA THR A 36 7.19 9.53 5.67
C THR A 36 5.78 10.00 5.32
N THR A 37 5.18 10.83 6.18
CA THR A 37 3.83 11.36 5.95
C THR A 37 3.77 12.23 4.69
N ILE A 38 4.78 13.09 4.48
CA ILE A 38 4.84 13.98 3.33
C ILE A 38 4.98 13.18 2.04
N LEU A 39 5.99 12.31 1.93
CA LEU A 39 6.22 11.52 0.72
C LEU A 39 5.09 10.53 0.44
N PHE A 40 4.47 9.94 1.47
CA PHE A 40 3.29 9.13 1.30
C PHE A 40 2.15 9.92 0.63
N ASN A 41 1.90 11.16 1.05
CA ASN A 41 0.87 12.00 0.44
C ASN A 41 1.23 12.44 -0.98
N LEU A 42 2.48 12.87 -1.21
CA LEU A 42 2.95 13.36 -2.51
C LEU A 42 3.09 12.24 -3.56
N SER A 43 3.37 11.01 -3.16
CA SER A 43 3.45 9.84 -4.05
C SER A 43 2.08 9.21 -4.37
N GLY A 44 0.98 9.85 -3.94
CA GLY A 44 -0.39 9.41 -4.22
C GLY A 44 -0.94 8.36 -3.25
N ARG A 45 -0.35 8.23 -2.06
CA ARG A 45 -0.82 7.36 -0.95
C ARG A 45 -0.84 5.87 -1.30
N ARG A 46 0.22 5.37 -1.94
CA ARG A 46 0.31 3.97 -2.41
C ARG A 46 1.58 3.25 -2.01
N TRP A 47 2.60 3.95 -1.49
CA TRP A 47 3.92 3.41 -1.24
C TRP A 47 4.17 3.17 0.24
N GLY A 48 4.95 2.13 0.52
CA GLY A 48 5.35 1.73 1.86
C GLY A 48 4.23 1.02 2.64
N PRO A 49 4.59 0.43 3.79
CA PRO A 49 3.65 -0.31 4.61
C PRO A 49 2.62 0.62 5.26
N SER A 50 1.35 0.27 5.15
CA SER A 50 0.28 0.88 5.94
C SER A 50 0.35 0.50 7.42
N CYS A 51 -0.45 1.15 8.26
CA CYS A 51 -0.84 0.58 9.54
C CYS A 51 -1.34 -0.86 9.33
N PRO A 52 -0.94 -1.83 10.17
CA PRO A 52 -1.52 -3.16 10.12
C PRO A 52 -2.99 -3.10 10.49
N TYR A 53 -3.80 -3.89 9.80
CA TYR A 53 -5.21 -4.05 10.12
C TYR A 53 -5.62 -5.50 9.92
N THR A 54 -6.62 -5.91 10.69
CA THR A 54 -7.16 -7.27 10.66
C THR A 54 -8.46 -7.28 9.88
N VAL A 55 -8.52 -8.17 8.89
CA VAL A 55 -9.76 -8.47 8.16
C VAL A 55 -10.24 -9.85 8.52
N ARG A 56 -11.56 -10.02 8.40
CA ARG A 56 -12.24 -11.29 8.60
C ARG A 56 -12.96 -11.67 7.32
N PRO A 57 -12.29 -12.39 6.40
CA PRO A 57 -12.88 -12.75 5.12
C PRO A 57 -14.04 -13.73 5.31
N CYS A 58 -15.17 -13.47 4.65
CA CYS A 58 -16.31 -14.37 4.63
C CYS A 58 -16.88 -14.44 3.21
N ARG A 59 -17.38 -15.61 2.80
CA ARG A 59 -18.15 -15.71 1.55
C ARG A 59 -19.48 -14.96 1.68
N ARG A 60 -19.98 -14.44 0.54
CA ARG A 60 -21.26 -13.73 0.44
C ARG A 60 -22.45 -14.56 0.94
N SER A 61 -22.40 -15.88 0.78
CA SER A 61 -23.45 -16.83 1.16
C SER A 61 -23.61 -17.02 2.67
N CYS A 62 -22.63 -16.63 3.48
CA CYS A 62 -22.68 -16.76 4.94
C CYS A 62 -23.48 -15.65 5.63
N LEU A 63 -23.97 -14.66 4.86
CA LEU A 63 -24.94 -13.68 5.33
C LEU A 63 -26.34 -14.32 5.19
N GLU A 64 -26.88 -14.84 6.28
CA GLU A 64 -28.23 -15.41 6.31
C GLU A 64 -29.25 -14.48 5.62
N SER A 65 -30.04 -15.05 4.71
CA SER A 65 -31.28 -14.48 4.15
C SER A 65 -31.16 -13.17 3.34
N SER A 66 -30.20 -13.03 2.44
CA SER A 66 -30.49 -12.15 1.29
C SER A 66 -31.60 -12.84 0.49
N PRO A 67 -32.80 -12.24 0.31
CA PRO A 67 -33.73 -12.76 -0.68
C PRO A 67 -32.94 -12.81 -1.97
N VAL A 68 -33.13 -13.92 -2.67
CA VAL A 68 -32.59 -14.17 -3.99
C VAL A 68 -33.09 -13.00 -4.85
N SER A 69 -32.31 -11.92 -4.91
CA SER A 69 -32.52 -10.82 -5.83
C SER A 69 -32.60 -11.50 -7.19
N PHE A 70 -33.57 -11.08 -8.01
CA PHE A 70 -34.07 -11.64 -9.28
C PHE A 70 -33.02 -11.91 -10.39
N GLN A 71 -31.82 -12.35 -10.03
CA GLN A 71 -30.90 -13.21 -10.77
C GLN A 71 -30.73 -14.58 -10.05
N ALA A 72 -31.74 -14.98 -9.29
CA ALA A 72 -32.01 -16.36 -8.89
C ALA A 72 -32.28 -17.23 -10.13
N GLY A 73 -31.27 -17.44 -10.96
CA GLY A 73 -31.47 -18.06 -12.27
C GLY A 73 -30.29 -17.99 -13.23
N ALA A 74 -29.09 -17.66 -12.75
CA ALA A 74 -27.89 -17.83 -13.53
C ALA A 74 -26.72 -18.25 -12.62
N SER A 75 -26.85 -19.41 -11.99
CA SER A 75 -25.77 -20.37 -12.18
C SER A 75 -25.69 -20.61 -13.70
N THR A 76 -25.01 -19.71 -14.43
CA THR A 76 -24.40 -20.13 -15.68
C THR A 76 -23.33 -21.09 -15.20
N GLY A 77 -23.69 -22.37 -15.15
CA GLY A 77 -22.79 -23.44 -14.75
C GLY A 77 -21.45 -23.19 -15.42
N GLY A 78 -20.36 -23.34 -14.67
CA GLY A 78 -19.12 -22.61 -14.89
C GLY A 78 -18.75 -22.47 -16.36
N TRP A 79 -19.10 -21.34 -16.98
CA TRP A 79 -18.84 -20.99 -18.37
C TRP A 79 -18.73 -19.45 -18.48
N ILE A 80 -17.54 -18.96 -18.77
CA ILE A 80 -17.19 -17.54 -18.97
C ILE A 80 -16.98 -17.33 -20.48
N PRO A 81 -17.85 -16.54 -21.16
CA PRO A 81 -17.68 -16.25 -22.57
C PRO A 81 -16.49 -15.31 -22.82
N TYR A 82 -15.65 -15.61 -23.80
CA TYR A 82 -14.53 -14.76 -24.26
C TYR A 82 -14.34 -14.87 -25.77
N ILE A 83 -13.72 -13.85 -26.38
CA ILE A 83 -13.33 -13.84 -27.79
C ILE A 83 -11.87 -14.26 -27.88
N GLY A 84 -11.59 -15.30 -28.66
CA GLY A 84 -10.23 -15.75 -28.93
C GLY A 84 -9.44 -14.78 -29.81
N THR A 85 -8.12 -14.97 -29.87
CA THR A 85 -7.23 -14.22 -30.77
C THR A 85 -7.58 -14.42 -32.25
N ASP A 86 -8.34 -15.45 -32.57
CA ASP A 86 -8.92 -15.76 -33.87
C ASP A 86 -10.32 -15.14 -34.08
N GLY A 87 -10.81 -14.33 -33.15
CA GLY A 87 -12.12 -13.67 -33.24
C GLY A 87 -13.32 -14.58 -32.95
N ALA A 88 -13.09 -15.85 -32.60
CA ALA A 88 -14.16 -16.80 -32.30
C ALA A 88 -14.66 -16.65 -30.86
N TRP A 89 -15.98 -16.68 -30.69
CA TRP A 89 -16.62 -16.74 -29.38
C TRP A 89 -16.44 -18.13 -28.76
N ARG A 90 -15.95 -18.18 -27.52
CA ARG A 90 -15.71 -19.40 -26.75
C ARG A 90 -16.24 -19.26 -25.34
N ASN A 91 -16.64 -20.36 -24.73
CA ASN A 91 -17.00 -20.42 -23.31
C ASN A 91 -15.89 -21.19 -22.57
N ALA A 92 -15.27 -20.57 -21.56
CA ALA A 92 -14.28 -21.19 -20.67
C ALA A 92 -14.96 -21.71 -19.41
N SER A 93 -14.70 -22.94 -18.97
CA SER A 93 -15.21 -23.35 -17.67
C SER A 93 -14.51 -22.64 -16.51
N VAL A 94 -15.17 -22.55 -15.35
CA VAL A 94 -14.61 -21.89 -14.13
C VAL A 94 -13.30 -22.56 -13.67
N CYS A 95 -12.99 -23.75 -14.22
CA CYS A 95 -11.63 -24.29 -14.34
C CYS A 95 -11.26 -24.42 -15.83
N GLY A 96 -10.21 -23.75 -16.30
CA GLY A 96 -9.52 -24.06 -17.58
C GLY A 96 -8.25 -24.83 -17.25
N CYS A 97 -7.90 -25.95 -17.91
CA CYS A 97 -7.57 -26.03 -19.33
C CYS A 97 -7.90 -27.39 -19.97
N LYS A 98 -8.11 -27.36 -21.29
CA LYS A 98 -8.57 -28.51 -22.09
C LYS A 98 -7.45 -29.50 -22.48
N SER A 99 -6.18 -29.24 -22.13
CA SER A 99 -5.13 -30.24 -22.35
C SER A 99 -3.89 -30.10 -21.46
N ASP A 100 -3.48 -28.90 -21.04
CA ASP A 100 -2.45 -28.69 -19.99
C ASP A 100 -2.48 -27.25 -19.45
N CYS A 101 -3.07 -27.10 -18.25
CA CYS A 101 -2.79 -26.18 -17.13
C CYS A 101 -3.71 -26.72 -16.02
N SER A 102 -3.16 -27.16 -14.90
CA SER A 102 -3.86 -27.97 -13.91
C SER A 102 -5.09 -27.27 -13.32
N CYS A 103 -6.28 -27.88 -13.50
CA CYS A 103 -7.54 -27.50 -12.86
C CYS A 103 -7.59 -27.91 -11.37
N GLY A 104 -6.60 -27.55 -10.57
CA GLY A 104 -6.75 -27.58 -9.12
C GLY A 104 -7.52 -26.34 -8.69
N GLU A 105 -8.64 -26.49 -7.97
CA GLU A 105 -9.23 -25.35 -7.26
C GLU A 105 -8.18 -24.85 -6.26
N LEU A 106 -7.62 -23.67 -6.51
CA LEU A 106 -6.77 -23.00 -5.55
C LEU A 106 -7.65 -22.47 -4.43
N CYS A 107 -7.33 -22.88 -3.20
CA CYS A 107 -7.99 -22.36 -2.02
C CYS A 107 -7.51 -20.92 -1.77
N GLU A 108 -8.27 -19.96 -2.31
CA GLU A 108 -7.86 -18.55 -2.36
C GLU A 108 -8.89 -17.60 -1.75
N VAL A 109 -8.41 -16.47 -1.22
CA VAL A 109 -9.25 -15.39 -0.71
C VAL A 109 -8.72 -14.02 -1.10
N ARG A 110 -9.63 -13.14 -1.54
CA ARG A 110 -9.29 -11.79 -1.99
C ARG A 110 -9.11 -10.86 -0.78
N LEU A 111 -7.91 -10.32 -0.63
CA LEU A 111 -7.58 -9.23 0.29
C LEU A 111 -7.64 -7.86 -0.44
N GLU A 112 -7.75 -6.77 0.32
CA GLU A 112 -7.59 -5.43 -0.25
C GLU A 112 -6.11 -5.24 -0.60
N GLY A 113 -5.83 -4.91 -1.87
CA GLY A 113 -4.46 -4.83 -2.39
C GLY A 113 -4.06 -3.41 -2.80
N PRO A 114 -2.76 -3.18 -3.09
CA PRO A 114 -1.68 -4.16 -3.06
C PRO A 114 -1.29 -4.56 -1.63
N VAL A 115 -1.20 -5.86 -1.35
CA VAL A 115 -0.71 -6.39 -0.07
C VAL A 115 0.80 -6.18 -0.02
N HIS A 116 1.28 -5.50 1.03
CA HIS A 116 2.70 -5.26 1.28
C HIS A 116 3.33 -6.49 1.93
N ASP A 117 2.76 -6.94 3.06
CA ASP A 117 3.16 -8.14 3.77
C ASP A 117 2.03 -8.64 4.67
N ILE A 118 2.06 -9.95 4.95
CA ILE A 118 1.17 -10.60 5.90
C ILE A 118 1.90 -10.73 7.22
N MET A 119 1.29 -10.23 8.30
CA MET A 119 1.85 -10.33 9.64
C MET A 119 1.41 -11.61 10.36
N ALA A 120 0.13 -11.96 10.21
CA ALA A 120 -0.42 -13.18 10.80
C ALA A 120 -1.65 -13.66 10.04
N VAL A 121 -1.77 -14.98 9.90
CA VAL A 121 -3.00 -15.65 9.48
C VAL A 121 -3.43 -16.57 10.61
N GLU A 122 -4.58 -16.30 11.20
CA GLU A 122 -5.14 -17.08 12.30
C GLU A 122 -6.37 -17.85 11.81
N LEU A 123 -6.36 -19.16 12.03
CA LEU A 123 -7.41 -20.07 11.64
C LEU A 123 -7.69 -21.04 12.80
N ASP A 124 -8.94 -21.10 13.27
CA ASP A 124 -9.39 -22.02 14.32
C ASP A 124 -8.53 -21.96 15.60
N GLY A 125 -8.08 -20.76 15.96
CA GLY A 125 -7.22 -20.52 17.12
C GLY A 125 -5.74 -20.90 16.94
N GLN A 126 -5.32 -21.22 15.73
CA GLN A 126 -3.91 -21.46 15.39
C GLN A 126 -3.39 -20.43 14.41
N THR A 127 -2.17 -19.92 14.65
CA THR A 127 -1.46 -19.10 13.67
C THR A 127 -0.80 -20.02 12.63
N LEU A 128 -1.16 -19.86 11.37
CA LEU A 128 -0.55 -20.63 10.29
C LEU A 128 0.88 -20.14 10.01
N PRO A 129 1.82 -21.06 9.73
CA PRO A 129 3.18 -20.69 9.38
C PRO A 129 3.22 -20.03 7.99
N ALA A 130 4.23 -19.18 7.74
CA ALA A 130 4.31 -18.36 6.54
C ALA A 130 4.51 -19.14 5.24
N ASP A 131 4.92 -20.41 5.31
CA ASP A 131 5.06 -21.34 4.18
C ASP A 131 3.76 -22.07 3.82
N ALA A 132 2.74 -21.99 4.67
CA ALA A 132 1.41 -22.57 4.44
C ALA A 132 0.52 -21.71 3.51
N TYR A 133 0.98 -20.52 3.12
CA TYR A 133 0.28 -19.64 2.20
C TYR A 133 1.22 -18.76 1.37
N ARG A 134 0.69 -18.16 0.31
CA ARG A 134 1.36 -17.14 -0.51
C ARG A 134 0.37 -16.07 -0.97
N VAL A 135 0.89 -14.95 -1.44
CA VAL A 135 0.06 -13.87 -2.02
C VAL A 135 0.31 -13.76 -3.52
N ASP A 136 -0.72 -14.07 -4.32
CA ASP A 136 -0.72 -13.92 -5.76
C ASP A 136 -1.45 -12.62 -6.18
N ALA A 137 -1.20 -12.13 -7.39
CA ALA A 137 -1.91 -10.99 -8.01
C ALA A 137 -2.10 -9.74 -7.10
N GLY A 138 -1.12 -9.45 -6.24
CA GLY A 138 -1.10 -8.28 -5.35
C GLY A 138 -2.17 -8.29 -4.24
N GLY A 139 -2.87 -9.40 -4.00
CA GLY A 139 -3.84 -9.48 -2.90
C GLY A 139 -4.78 -10.68 -2.98
N LEU A 140 -4.31 -11.79 -3.53
CA LEU A 140 -5.01 -13.06 -3.54
C LEU A 140 -4.23 -13.99 -2.62
N LEU A 141 -4.75 -14.23 -1.42
CA LEU A 141 -4.12 -15.10 -0.44
C LEU A 141 -4.45 -16.55 -0.78
N VAL A 142 -3.46 -17.30 -1.25
CA VAL A 142 -3.58 -18.68 -1.70
C VAL A 142 -2.95 -19.61 -0.67
N ARG A 143 -3.67 -20.67 -0.30
CA ARG A 143 -3.20 -21.69 0.63
C ARG A 143 -2.33 -22.75 -0.09
N THR A 144 -1.23 -23.18 0.53
CA THR A 144 -0.22 -24.07 -0.07
C THR A 144 0.00 -25.39 0.67
N ASP A 145 -0.51 -25.51 1.90
CA ASP A 145 -0.39 -26.70 2.76
C ASP A 145 -1.40 -27.82 2.44
N GLY A 146 -2.20 -27.66 1.38
CA GLY A 146 -3.24 -28.61 0.96
C GLY A 146 -4.59 -28.43 1.66
N GLY A 147 -4.70 -27.50 2.62
CA GLY A 147 -5.99 -27.12 3.22
C GLY A 147 -6.72 -26.04 2.43
N CYS A 148 -7.93 -25.69 2.88
CA CYS A 148 -8.76 -24.65 2.27
C CYS A 148 -9.15 -23.55 3.26
N TRP A 149 -9.40 -22.33 2.78
CA TRP A 149 -9.93 -21.27 3.64
C TRP A 149 -11.39 -21.58 3.99
N PRO A 150 -11.82 -21.30 5.23
CA PRO A 150 -13.20 -21.56 5.63
C PRO A 150 -14.15 -20.67 4.84
N ASP A 151 -15.24 -21.26 4.37
CA ASP A 151 -16.29 -20.55 3.65
C ASP A 151 -17.02 -19.54 4.55
N CYS A 152 -17.34 -19.99 5.76
CA CYS A 152 -18.01 -19.25 6.82
C CYS A 152 -17.20 -19.35 8.12
N GLN A 153 -17.28 -18.32 8.96
CA GLN A 153 -16.64 -18.25 10.27
C GLN A 153 -17.60 -17.61 11.28
N ASP A 154 -17.37 -17.87 12.57
CA ASP A 154 -18.10 -17.23 13.65
C ASP A 154 -17.66 -15.77 13.81
N MET A 155 -18.43 -14.86 13.22
CA MET A 155 -18.16 -13.42 13.26
C MET A 155 -18.42 -12.76 14.63
N ALA A 156 -19.03 -13.47 15.58
CA ALA A 156 -19.25 -12.99 16.95
C ALA A 156 -18.07 -13.34 17.88
N ALA A 157 -17.37 -14.45 17.61
CA ALA A 157 -16.16 -14.80 18.33
C ALA A 157 -14.97 -13.89 17.96
N PRO A 158 -14.06 -13.59 18.92
CA PRO A 158 -12.84 -12.85 18.64
C PRO A 158 -11.86 -13.67 17.79
N CYS A 159 -10.94 -12.97 17.09
CA CYS A 159 -9.85 -13.63 16.39
C CYS A 159 -9.02 -14.49 17.36
N GLY A 160 -8.61 -15.69 16.92
CA GLY A 160 -7.85 -16.62 17.74
C GLY A 160 -8.72 -17.65 18.50
N GLU A 161 -10.04 -17.65 18.31
CA GLU A 161 -10.92 -18.69 18.82
C GLU A 161 -11.25 -19.76 17.75
N PRO A 162 -11.65 -20.98 18.15
CA PRO A 162 -12.14 -22.01 17.21
C PRO A 162 -13.28 -21.49 16.33
N GLY A 163 -13.28 -21.82 15.04
CA GLY A 163 -14.29 -21.35 14.09
C GLY A 163 -14.08 -19.93 13.57
N THR A 164 -12.92 -19.31 13.84
CA THR A 164 -12.58 -17.95 13.37
C THR A 164 -11.48 -17.97 12.30
N PHE A 165 -11.53 -16.98 11.40
CA PHE A 165 -10.52 -16.76 10.37
C PHE A 165 -10.18 -15.28 10.25
N CYS A 166 -8.96 -14.93 10.66
CA CYS A 166 -8.48 -13.57 10.70
C CYS A 166 -7.15 -13.44 9.96
N VAL A 167 -7.02 -12.37 9.17
CA VAL A 167 -5.80 -12.05 8.45
C VAL A 167 -5.36 -10.65 8.85
N THR A 168 -4.19 -10.55 9.48
CA THR A 168 -3.55 -9.29 9.84
C THR A 168 -2.43 -9.01 8.86
N TYR A 169 -2.53 -7.92 8.12
CA TYR A 169 -1.61 -7.59 7.04
C TYR A 169 -1.49 -6.08 6.85
N ARG A 170 -0.52 -5.69 6.05
CA ARG A 170 -0.29 -4.31 5.62
C ARG A 170 -0.49 -4.19 4.12
N ILE A 171 -0.92 -3.01 3.67
CA ILE A 171 -1.04 -2.68 2.25
C ILE A 171 -0.05 -1.61 1.84
N GLY A 172 0.20 -1.53 0.55
CA GLY A 172 1.12 -0.59 -0.07
C GLY A 172 2.12 -1.30 -0.98
N MET A 173 2.67 -0.55 -1.92
CA MET A 173 3.73 -1.02 -2.79
C MET A 173 5.05 -1.04 -2.02
N PRO A 174 5.93 -2.03 -2.28
CA PRO A 174 7.24 -2.09 -1.65
C PRO A 174 8.04 -0.83 -2.00
N LEU A 175 8.86 -0.36 -1.06
CA LEU A 175 9.77 0.76 -1.30
C LEU A 175 11.00 0.25 -2.06
N ASP A 176 11.27 0.82 -3.22
CA ASP A 176 12.48 0.56 -3.99
C ASP A 176 13.65 1.42 -3.50
N GLU A 177 14.85 1.16 -3.99
CA GLU A 177 16.05 1.93 -3.63
C GLU A 177 15.89 3.43 -3.93
N ALA A 178 15.19 3.78 -5.01
CA ALA A 178 14.90 5.17 -5.34
C ALA A 178 14.01 5.85 -4.29
N ALA A 179 12.97 5.18 -3.80
CA ALA A 179 12.14 5.68 -2.71
C ALA A 179 12.92 5.87 -1.41
N ILE A 180 13.80 4.92 -1.06
CA ILE A 180 14.65 5.00 0.14
C ILE A 180 15.65 6.15 0.02
N ALA A 181 16.26 6.34 -1.15
CA ALA A 181 17.19 7.44 -1.40
C ALA A 181 16.50 8.81 -1.31
N ALA A 182 15.34 8.98 -1.97
CA ALA A 182 14.54 10.20 -1.89
C ALA A 182 14.06 10.50 -0.46
N PHE A 183 13.60 9.48 0.26
CA PHE A 183 13.22 9.60 1.66
C PHE A 183 14.39 10.04 2.53
N SER A 184 15.55 9.41 2.36
CA SER A 184 16.75 9.72 3.13
C SER A 184 17.25 11.13 2.86
N GLU A 185 17.26 11.58 1.60
CA GLU A 185 17.60 12.97 1.23
C GLU A 185 16.67 13.98 1.93
N LEU A 186 15.35 13.72 1.94
CA LEU A 186 14.38 14.60 2.58
C LEU A 186 14.60 14.68 4.10
N VAL A 187 14.86 13.55 4.76
CA VAL A 187 15.18 13.52 6.20
C VAL A 187 16.45 14.32 6.48
N CYS A 188 17.49 14.13 5.68
CA CYS A 188 18.75 14.88 5.82
C CYS A 188 18.57 16.37 5.61
N HIS A 189 17.72 16.77 4.66
CA HIS A 189 17.39 18.17 4.46
C HIS A 189 16.73 18.78 5.70
N TYR A 190 15.78 18.07 6.33
CA TYR A 190 15.15 18.54 7.56
C TYR A 190 16.12 18.64 8.74
N LEU A 191 17.00 17.65 8.92
CA LEU A 191 18.04 17.68 9.95
C LEU A 191 18.99 18.87 9.78
N LYS A 192 19.46 19.13 8.54
CA LYS A 192 20.31 20.29 8.23
C LYS A 192 19.61 21.62 8.53
N GLY A 193 18.30 21.71 8.30
CA GLY A 193 17.51 22.91 8.60
C GLY A 193 17.39 23.23 10.10
N CYS A 194 17.47 22.21 10.96
CA CYS A 194 17.37 22.35 12.42
C CYS A 194 18.70 22.69 13.09
N GLY A 195 19.83 22.14 12.61
CA GLY A 195 21.15 22.23 13.25
C GLY A 195 21.89 23.58 13.19
N GLY A 196 21.26 24.66 12.71
CA GLY A 196 21.85 26.02 12.76
C GLY A 196 23.10 26.27 11.90
N GLY A 197 23.66 25.25 11.23
CA GLY A 197 24.75 25.38 10.26
C GLY A 197 24.34 26.15 9.01
N CYS A 198 25.31 26.51 8.17
CA CYS A 198 25.10 27.22 6.89
C CYS A 198 24.32 26.42 5.82
N GLY A 199 23.50 25.44 6.20
CA GLY A 199 22.38 24.91 5.42
C GLY A 199 21.18 25.87 5.45
N CYS A 200 21.47 27.13 5.14
CA CYS A 200 20.55 28.23 4.89
C CYS A 200 19.17 28.15 5.56
N LYS A 201 19.11 28.79 6.74
CA LYS A 201 17.98 29.66 7.14
C LYS A 201 17.61 30.73 6.08
N ALA A 202 18.11 30.67 4.84
CA ALA A 202 17.51 31.39 3.71
C ALA A 202 16.02 31.04 3.56
N SER A 203 15.59 29.82 3.91
CA SER A 203 14.17 29.46 3.98
C SER A 203 13.39 30.17 5.11
N SER A 204 14.08 30.68 6.15
CA SER A 204 13.44 31.56 7.15
C SER A 204 13.16 32.96 6.60
N ASN A 205 13.88 33.36 5.53
CA ASN A 205 13.53 34.49 4.67
C ASN A 205 12.77 33.97 3.44
N LYS A 206 11.47 33.73 3.62
CA LYS A 206 10.54 33.07 2.68
C LYS A 206 10.47 33.67 1.25
N ASN A 207 11.15 34.77 0.97
CA ASN A 207 11.14 35.50 -0.30
C ASN A 207 12.56 35.73 -0.89
N LEU A 208 13.57 34.97 -0.46
CA LEU A 208 14.91 35.04 -1.07
C LEU A 208 14.87 34.41 -2.48
N THR A 209 14.88 35.26 -3.51
CA THR A 209 14.92 34.83 -4.93
C THR A 209 16.35 34.72 -5.46
N ARG A 210 17.29 35.47 -4.89
CA ARG A 210 18.68 35.55 -5.36
C ARG A 210 19.67 35.77 -4.22
N VAL A 211 20.77 35.03 -4.23
CA VAL A 211 21.92 35.25 -3.34
C VAL A 211 23.17 35.38 -4.21
N GLN A 212 23.93 36.47 -4.01
CA GLN A 212 25.20 36.69 -4.69
C GLN A 212 26.31 36.80 -3.64
N ARG A 213 27.33 35.91 -3.72
CA ARG A 213 28.48 35.94 -2.81
C ARG A 213 29.73 35.43 -3.53
N GLN A 214 30.85 36.16 -3.41
CA GLN A 214 32.16 35.77 -3.97
C GLN A 214 32.12 35.41 -5.48
N GLY A 215 31.28 36.11 -6.26
CA GLY A 215 31.15 35.85 -7.70
C GLY A 215 30.26 34.65 -8.07
N VAL A 216 29.68 33.96 -7.09
CA VAL A 216 28.64 32.93 -7.31
C VAL A 216 27.27 33.56 -7.12
N GLU A 217 26.42 33.45 -8.13
CA GLU A 217 25.02 33.86 -8.10
C GLU A 217 24.14 32.60 -8.07
N LEU A 218 23.33 32.48 -7.03
CA LEU A 218 22.34 31.42 -6.86
C LEU A 218 20.95 32.04 -6.98
N GLU A 219 20.17 31.55 -7.93
CA GLU A 219 18.76 31.87 -8.09
C GLU A 219 17.92 30.72 -7.53
N PHE A 220 16.93 31.06 -6.70
CA PHE A 220 16.05 30.09 -6.06
C PHE A 220 14.75 29.96 -6.87
N ALA A 221 14.23 28.72 -6.94
CA ALA A 221 12.93 28.48 -7.55
C ALA A 221 11.82 29.20 -6.76
N ASP A 222 10.80 29.69 -7.48
CA ASP A 222 9.62 30.30 -6.86
C ASP A 222 8.90 29.29 -5.96
N PRO A 223 8.77 29.55 -4.64
CA PRO A 223 8.07 28.67 -3.72
C PRO A 223 6.62 28.39 -4.13
N THR A 224 5.95 29.36 -4.76
CA THR A 224 4.57 29.24 -5.23
C THR A 224 4.46 28.16 -6.31
N LEU A 225 5.42 28.13 -7.23
CA LEU A 225 5.48 27.13 -8.29
C LEU A 225 5.69 25.74 -7.68
N LEU A 226 6.66 25.59 -6.78
CA LEU A 226 6.95 24.31 -6.11
C LEU A 226 5.73 23.73 -5.40
N TYR A 227 5.00 24.55 -4.62
CA TYR A 227 3.80 24.09 -3.92
C TYR A 227 2.65 23.75 -4.87
N SER A 228 2.46 24.54 -5.94
CA SER A 228 1.44 24.28 -6.96
C SER A 228 1.72 22.99 -7.76
N GLU A 229 3.01 22.64 -7.89
CA GLU A 229 3.47 21.42 -8.56
C GLU A 229 3.62 20.23 -7.62
N MET A 230 3.31 20.37 -6.31
CA MET A 230 3.50 19.33 -5.30
C MET A 230 4.95 18.83 -5.24
N ARG A 231 5.90 19.74 -5.41
CA ARG A 231 7.35 19.51 -5.36
C ARG A 231 7.94 19.98 -4.05
N THR A 232 9.08 19.40 -3.71
CA THR A 232 9.85 19.69 -2.50
C THR A 232 10.98 20.69 -2.76
N GLY A 233 11.43 20.83 -4.01
CA GLY A 233 12.61 21.61 -4.38
C GLY A 233 13.93 20.85 -4.23
N LEU A 234 13.89 19.57 -3.83
CA LEU A 234 15.04 18.69 -3.76
C LEU A 234 15.10 17.85 -5.05
N PRO A 235 16.18 17.93 -5.85
CA PRO A 235 16.21 17.33 -7.19
C PRO A 235 15.92 15.83 -7.23
N LEU A 236 16.50 15.04 -6.32
CA LEU A 236 16.31 13.59 -6.32
C LEU A 236 14.93 13.20 -5.78
N VAL A 237 14.44 13.88 -4.73
CA VAL A 237 13.04 13.72 -4.26
C VAL A 237 12.03 14.06 -5.35
N ASP A 238 12.21 15.18 -6.04
CA ASP A 238 11.28 15.65 -7.07
C ASP A 238 11.34 14.76 -8.32
N ALA A 239 12.53 14.26 -8.70
CA ALA A 239 12.68 13.29 -9.78
C ALA A 239 11.93 11.99 -9.47
N TRP A 240 12.02 11.49 -8.23
CA TRP A 240 11.26 10.33 -7.79
C TRP A 240 9.75 10.60 -7.78
N LEU A 241 9.30 11.73 -7.24
CA LEU A 241 7.87 12.08 -7.23
C LEU A 241 7.27 12.17 -8.64
N VAL A 242 8.00 12.75 -9.59
CA VAL A 242 7.58 12.83 -10.99
C VAL A 242 7.52 11.45 -11.64
N SER A 243 8.42 10.52 -11.29
CA SER A 243 8.40 9.17 -11.85
C SER A 243 7.24 8.33 -11.32
N VAL A 244 6.93 8.41 -10.02
CA VAL A 244 5.90 7.56 -9.38
C VAL A 244 4.50 8.19 -9.35
N ASN A 245 4.40 9.52 -9.45
CA ASN A 245 3.14 10.27 -9.44
C ASN A 245 3.16 11.46 -10.43
N PRO A 246 3.35 11.22 -11.74
CA PRO A 246 3.47 12.29 -12.76
C PRO A 246 2.23 13.19 -12.84
N TYR A 247 1.06 12.66 -12.48
CA TYR A 247 -0.21 13.38 -12.53
C TYR A 247 -0.62 14.00 -11.18
N ARG A 248 0.25 13.97 -10.16
CA ARG A 248 0.01 14.58 -8.84
C ARG A 248 -1.31 14.11 -8.22
N GLN A 249 -1.58 12.81 -8.32
CA GLN A 249 -2.75 12.21 -7.71
C GLN A 249 -2.71 12.45 -6.20
N THR A 250 -3.78 13.02 -5.65
CA THR A 250 -3.92 13.32 -4.21
C THR A 250 -4.58 12.18 -3.44
N SER A 251 -5.14 11.22 -4.16
CA SER A 251 -5.81 10.03 -3.64
C SER A 251 -5.62 8.85 -4.58
N PRO A 252 -5.65 7.61 -4.06
CA PRO A 252 -5.54 6.43 -4.91
C PRO A 252 -6.78 6.29 -5.80
N SER A 253 -6.58 5.80 -7.02
CA SER A 253 -7.67 5.43 -7.92
C SER A 253 -8.54 4.33 -7.30
N ARG A 254 -9.86 4.51 -7.30
CA ARG A 254 -10.80 3.55 -6.69
C ARG A 254 -11.97 3.31 -7.63
N VAL A 255 -12.31 2.04 -7.80
CA VAL A 255 -13.59 1.63 -8.38
C VAL A 255 -14.59 1.44 -7.24
N TYR A 256 -15.73 2.13 -7.33
CA TYR A 256 -16.83 1.94 -6.41
C TYR A 256 -17.88 1.07 -7.10
N SER A 257 -18.21 -0.06 -6.48
CA SER A 257 -19.32 -0.90 -6.87
C SER A 257 -20.30 -0.98 -5.69
N PRO A 258 -21.56 -0.54 -5.85
CA PRO A 258 -22.58 -0.67 -4.82
C PRO A 258 -22.81 -2.12 -4.38
N ASP A 259 -22.65 -3.07 -5.31
CA ASP A 259 -22.87 -4.50 -5.06
C ASP A 259 -21.67 -5.21 -4.43
N PHE A 260 -20.50 -4.58 -4.47
CA PHE A 260 -19.29 -5.15 -3.88
C PHE A 260 -19.27 -4.92 -2.36
N LYS A 261 -19.78 -5.91 -1.62
CA LYS A 261 -19.66 -5.97 -0.15
C LYS A 261 -18.20 -6.26 0.22
N ARG A 262 -17.53 -5.27 0.78
CA ARG A 262 -16.15 -5.39 1.26
C ARG A 262 -16.09 -6.28 2.52
N PRO A 263 -14.98 -7.01 2.75
CA PRO A 263 -14.75 -7.69 4.02
C PRO A 263 -14.90 -6.74 5.21
N ARG A 264 -15.37 -7.25 6.33
CA ARG A 264 -15.35 -6.50 7.59
C ARG A 264 -13.89 -6.33 8.02
N PHE A 265 -13.55 -5.10 8.37
CA PHE A 265 -12.24 -4.75 8.92
C PHE A 265 -12.45 -4.32 10.37
N GLN A 266 -11.62 -4.81 11.27
CA GLN A 266 -11.63 -4.42 12.68
C GLN A 266 -10.54 -3.35 12.88
N VAL A 267 -10.92 -2.19 13.42
CA VAL A 267 -10.00 -1.04 13.65
C VAL A 267 -9.64 -0.89 15.12
N TRP A 268 -10.57 -1.22 16.00
CA TRP A 268 -10.41 -1.18 17.44
C TRP A 268 -10.99 -2.48 18.04
N PRO A 269 -10.42 -3.02 19.12
CA PRO A 269 -11.11 -3.98 19.97
C PRO A 269 -12.43 -3.43 20.48
#